data_AF-A0A964MMI4-F1
#
_entry.id   AF-A0A964MMI4-F1
#
_cell.length_a   1.000
_cell.length_b   1.000
_cell.length_c   1.000
_cell.angle_alpha   90.00
_cell.angle_beta   90.00
_cell.angle_gamma   90.00
#
_symmetry.space_group_name_H-M   'P 1'
#
loop_
_entity.id
_entity.type
_entity.pdbx_description
1 polymer ?
#
loop_
_entity_poly.entity_id
_entity_poly.type
_entity_poly.pdbx_seq_one_letter_code
_entity_poly.pdbx_strand_id
1 'polypeptide(L)'
;MSQLSSNPNNPNNPVAQNARQKEFVLRTLEERGIRFVRLWFTDVLGFLKSVAVAPAELENAFDEGIGFDGSAIQGFARSQESDMLVMPDPSTFTILPWRTEAPGAARMFCDIIMPDGAPSPADPRNVLKRTLNRAAKMGYSFYTHPEIEFFLFKEEPKKGEAPQPVDSAGYFDHTPSVVGNDFRRQAITLLEAMGISVEFSHHEGAPGQQEIDLRYADALSTADNIMTFRLVVKEVALDQGFYASFMPKPFTDHPGSGMHTHLSLFEGERNVFYEEGVPLQLSQEGRSFIAGLLKHAPEYSAITNQWVNSYKRLHGGGEAPSHISWGYNNRSSLVRIPMYKPNKSNSTRIELRSPDSACNPYLTFAVILAAGLKGIEGKYQLQDPAGIDLTSAEEVAAAGLASLPRDLNGAIDAMAQSELVRETLGEHVFEYVLRNKRAEWAEYQRQVSVYELDRYLPLL
;
A
#
# COMPACT_ATOMS: atom_id res chain seq x y z
N MET A 1 -14.79 -42.01 -6.54
CA MET A 1 -14.35 -41.73 -7.93
C MET A 1 -15.39 -40.85 -8.61
N SER A 2 -15.17 -39.54 -8.64
CA SER A 2 -15.63 -38.69 -9.73
C SER A 2 -14.63 -37.54 -9.84
N GLN A 3 -13.56 -37.79 -10.60
CA GLN A 3 -12.71 -36.72 -11.10
C GLN A 3 -13.60 -35.84 -11.97
N LEU A 4 -13.90 -34.63 -11.50
CA LEU A 4 -14.32 -33.54 -12.37
C LEU A 4 -13.13 -33.24 -13.28
N SER A 5 -13.07 -33.90 -14.43
CA SER A 5 -12.15 -33.54 -15.49
C SER A 5 -12.54 -32.14 -15.98
N SER A 6 -11.71 -31.15 -15.68
CA SER A 6 -11.85 -29.81 -16.23
C SER A 6 -11.75 -29.90 -17.75
N ASN A 7 -12.82 -29.51 -18.46
CA ASN A 7 -12.82 -29.48 -19.91
C ASN A 7 -11.70 -28.54 -20.42
N PRO A 8 -10.69 -29.04 -21.15
CA PRO A 8 -9.56 -28.25 -21.61
C PRO A 8 -9.95 -27.16 -22.63
N ASN A 9 -11.15 -27.25 -23.22
CA ASN A 9 -11.67 -26.24 -24.16
C ASN A 9 -12.54 -25.15 -23.50
N ASN A 10 -12.67 -25.13 -22.16
CA ASN A 10 -13.35 -24.02 -21.49
C ASN A 10 -12.47 -22.76 -21.52
N PRO A 11 -12.91 -21.64 -22.15
CA PRO A 11 -12.14 -20.40 -22.20
C PRO A 11 -11.84 -19.79 -20.82
N ASN A 12 -12.56 -20.18 -19.77
CA ASN A 12 -12.35 -19.76 -18.38
C ASN A 12 -11.53 -20.78 -17.55
N ASN A 13 -10.87 -21.75 -18.19
CA ASN A 13 -9.95 -22.65 -17.49
C ASN A 13 -8.66 -21.88 -17.12
N PRO A 14 -8.30 -21.77 -15.82
CA PRO A 14 -7.13 -21.01 -15.37
C PRO A 14 -5.81 -21.47 -16.00
N VAL A 15 -5.67 -22.77 -16.27
CA VAL A 15 -4.46 -23.34 -16.89
C VAL A 15 -4.35 -22.90 -18.35
N ALA A 16 -5.46 -22.95 -19.10
CA ALA A 16 -5.51 -22.52 -20.49
C ALA A 16 -5.34 -20.99 -20.60
N GLN A 17 -5.88 -20.22 -19.66
CA GLN A 17 -5.71 -18.77 -19.60
C GLN A 17 -4.25 -18.38 -19.34
N ASN A 18 -3.59 -19.06 -18.39
CA ASN A 18 -2.17 -18.84 -18.10
C ASN A 18 -1.28 -19.16 -19.33
N ALA A 19 -1.54 -20.29 -20.01
CA ALA A 19 -0.81 -20.65 -21.23
C ALA A 19 -0.94 -19.58 -22.34
N ARG A 20 -2.16 -19.07 -22.57
CA ARG A 20 -2.40 -17.98 -23.53
C ARG A 20 -1.68 -16.69 -23.14
N GLN A 21 -1.60 -16.38 -21.85
CA GLN A 21 -0.86 -15.21 -21.37
C GLN A 21 0.65 -15.37 -21.59
N LYS A 22 1.23 -16.54 -21.29
CA LYS A 22 2.65 -16.83 -21.57
C LYS A 22 2.96 -16.63 -23.07
N GLU A 23 2.14 -17.20 -23.95
CA GLU A 23 2.28 -17.04 -25.41
C GLU A 23 2.19 -15.56 -25.85
N PHE A 24 1.23 -14.82 -25.31
CA PHE A 24 1.09 -13.39 -25.57
C PHE A 24 2.34 -12.61 -25.18
N VAL A 25 2.93 -12.91 -24.01
CA VAL A 25 4.16 -12.26 -23.53
C VAL A 25 5.31 -12.52 -24.50
N LEU A 26 5.59 -13.80 -24.80
CA LEU A 26 6.72 -14.18 -25.65
C LEU A 26 6.61 -13.55 -27.05
N ARG A 27 5.42 -13.60 -27.66
CA ARG A 27 5.16 -12.93 -28.95
C ARG A 27 5.38 -11.43 -28.89
N THR A 28 4.90 -10.78 -27.82
CA THR A 28 5.05 -9.32 -27.66
C THR A 28 6.53 -8.92 -27.50
N LEU A 29 7.33 -9.72 -26.80
CA LEU A 29 8.77 -9.47 -26.64
C LEU A 29 9.49 -9.49 -28.00
N GLU A 30 9.15 -10.45 -28.86
CA GLU A 30 9.71 -10.57 -30.21
C GLU A 30 9.26 -9.40 -31.11
N GLU A 31 7.95 -9.17 -31.23
CA GLU A 31 7.37 -8.15 -32.11
C GLU A 31 7.81 -6.72 -31.75
N ARG A 32 8.00 -6.44 -30.46
CA ARG A 32 8.40 -5.12 -29.94
C ARG A 32 9.90 -4.97 -29.72
N GLY A 33 10.70 -5.99 -30.02
CA GLY A 33 12.15 -5.95 -29.87
C GLY A 33 12.62 -5.73 -28.42
N ILE A 34 11.89 -6.29 -27.45
CA ILE A 34 12.24 -6.20 -26.03
C ILE A 34 13.39 -7.16 -25.75
N ARG A 35 14.49 -6.66 -25.15
CA ARG A 35 15.67 -7.47 -24.82
C ARG A 35 15.89 -7.67 -23.34
N PHE A 36 15.15 -6.96 -22.50
CA PHE A 36 15.27 -7.04 -21.05
C PHE A 36 13.90 -7.13 -20.41
N VAL A 37 13.69 -8.21 -19.65
CA VAL A 37 12.48 -8.40 -18.84
C VAL A 37 12.87 -8.31 -17.37
N ARG A 38 12.29 -7.36 -16.66
CA ARG A 38 12.48 -7.19 -15.23
C ARG A 38 11.46 -8.01 -14.47
N LEU A 39 11.94 -8.98 -13.72
CA LEU A 39 11.17 -9.78 -12.78
C LEU A 39 11.14 -9.02 -11.45
N TRP A 40 9.97 -8.49 -11.10
CA TRP A 40 9.74 -7.64 -9.93
C TRP A 40 9.14 -8.44 -8.78
N PHE A 41 9.63 -8.20 -7.58
CA PHE A 41 9.09 -8.75 -6.34
C PHE A 41 9.33 -7.77 -5.20
N THR A 42 8.75 -8.01 -4.03
CA THR A 42 8.78 -7.05 -2.93
C THR A 42 9.28 -7.72 -1.65
N ASP A 43 10.14 -7.04 -0.90
CA ASP A 43 10.56 -7.51 0.42
C ASP A 43 9.52 -7.16 1.51
N VAL A 44 9.70 -7.69 2.73
CA VAL A 44 8.77 -7.44 3.84
C VAL A 44 8.62 -5.95 4.21
N LEU A 45 9.57 -5.09 3.85
CA LEU A 45 9.52 -3.65 4.09
C LEU A 45 8.84 -2.87 2.95
N GLY A 46 8.43 -3.53 1.88
CA GLY A 46 7.77 -2.88 0.76
C GLY A 46 8.74 -2.27 -0.25
N PHE A 47 10.02 -2.67 -0.25
CA PHE A 47 10.96 -2.25 -1.29
C PHE A 47 10.81 -3.13 -2.53
N LEU A 48 10.64 -2.49 -3.69
CA LEU A 48 10.66 -3.15 -4.98
C LEU A 48 12.07 -3.70 -5.26
N LYS A 49 12.14 -5.00 -5.47
CA LYS A 49 13.34 -5.72 -5.92
C LYS A 49 13.16 -6.14 -7.37
N SER A 50 14.27 -6.38 -8.06
CA SER A 50 14.24 -6.80 -9.45
C SER A 50 15.41 -7.70 -9.81
N VAL A 51 15.15 -8.73 -10.60
CA VAL A 51 16.15 -9.44 -11.42
C VAL A 51 15.84 -9.15 -12.89
N ALA A 52 16.86 -8.98 -13.72
CA ALA A 52 16.69 -8.76 -15.16
C ALA A 52 17.09 -10.01 -15.93
N VAL A 53 16.27 -10.42 -16.89
CA VAL A 53 16.48 -11.63 -17.69
C VAL A 53 16.37 -11.32 -19.17
N ALA A 54 17.10 -12.09 -19.96
CA ALA A 54 16.94 -12.08 -21.42
C ALA A 54 15.66 -12.85 -21.80
N PRO A 55 14.98 -12.50 -22.90
CA PRO A 55 13.79 -13.22 -23.36
C PRO A 55 13.99 -14.74 -23.53
N ALA A 56 15.21 -15.17 -23.89
CA ALA A 56 15.54 -16.59 -24.04
C ALA A 56 15.44 -17.39 -22.72
N GLU A 57 15.65 -16.74 -21.57
CA GLU A 57 15.55 -17.38 -20.26
C GLU A 57 14.10 -17.37 -19.74
N LEU A 58 13.22 -16.55 -20.33
CA LEU A 58 11.89 -16.31 -19.78
C LEU A 58 10.96 -17.52 -19.93
N GLU A 59 11.09 -18.29 -21.02
CA GLU A 59 10.27 -19.49 -21.23
C GLU A 59 10.51 -20.51 -20.12
N ASN A 60 11.79 -20.80 -19.81
CA ASN A 60 12.15 -21.67 -18.68
C ASN A 60 11.71 -21.06 -17.34
N ALA A 61 11.85 -19.75 -17.17
CA ALA A 61 11.44 -19.06 -15.95
C ALA A 61 9.94 -19.20 -15.66
N PHE A 62 9.09 -19.31 -16.68
CA PHE A 62 7.66 -19.51 -16.50
C PHE A 62 7.27 -20.89 -15.96
N ASP A 63 8.16 -21.87 -16.08
CA ASP A 63 7.90 -23.25 -15.68
C ASP A 63 8.69 -23.64 -14.43
N GLU A 64 9.96 -23.22 -14.33
CA GLU A 64 10.87 -23.60 -13.25
C GLU A 64 11.17 -22.44 -12.29
N GLY A 65 10.82 -21.20 -12.65
CA GLY A 65 11.26 -20.00 -11.93
C GLY A 65 12.76 -19.74 -12.14
N ILE A 66 13.28 -18.71 -11.46
CA ILE A 66 14.71 -18.37 -11.50
C ILE A 66 15.27 -18.33 -10.08
N GLY A 67 16.37 -19.04 -9.87
CA GLY A 67 17.10 -19.04 -8.61
C GLY A 67 17.59 -17.65 -8.21
N PHE A 68 17.36 -17.27 -6.96
CA PHE A 68 17.93 -16.07 -6.35
C PHE A 68 18.15 -16.26 -4.84
N ASP A 69 18.95 -15.37 -4.26
CA ASP A 69 19.13 -15.29 -2.81
C ASP A 69 17.88 -14.74 -2.13
N GLY A 70 17.04 -15.64 -1.63
CA GLY A 70 15.80 -15.39 -0.92
C GLY A 70 15.97 -14.58 0.37
N SER A 71 17.18 -14.43 0.90
CA SER A 71 17.41 -13.52 2.03
C SER A 71 17.12 -12.05 1.67
N ALA A 72 17.10 -11.72 0.36
CA ALA A 72 16.74 -10.40 -0.14
C ALA A 72 15.29 -9.97 0.19
N ILE A 73 14.39 -10.90 0.53
CA ILE A 73 13.00 -10.57 0.90
C ILE A 73 12.83 -10.32 2.41
N GLN A 74 13.86 -10.60 3.22
CA GLN A 74 13.82 -10.45 4.68
C GLN A 74 14.02 -8.99 5.15
N GLY A 75 14.23 -8.05 4.23
CA GLY A 75 14.62 -6.67 4.56
C GLY A 75 16.00 -6.62 5.22
N PHE A 76 16.17 -5.76 6.22
CA PHE A 76 17.41 -5.63 7.01
C PHE A 76 17.57 -6.73 8.08
N ALA A 77 16.65 -7.70 8.16
CA ALA A 77 16.70 -8.82 9.10
C ALA A 77 17.52 -10.04 8.60
N ARG A 78 18.16 -9.93 7.42
CA ARG A 78 18.97 -10.97 6.78
C ARG A 78 20.03 -11.52 7.75
N SER A 79 20.03 -12.84 7.91
CA SER A 79 21.05 -13.55 8.69
C SER A 79 21.82 -14.59 7.89
N GLN A 80 21.13 -15.35 7.03
CA GLN A 80 21.71 -16.42 6.22
C GLN A 80 21.09 -16.39 4.83
N GLU A 81 21.86 -16.80 3.83
CA GLU A 81 21.38 -16.99 2.46
C GLU A 81 20.38 -18.15 2.41
N SER A 82 19.39 -18.03 1.54
CA SER A 82 18.38 -19.05 1.34
C SER A 82 18.04 -19.13 -0.14
N ASP A 83 18.19 -20.30 -0.75
CA ASP A 83 17.84 -20.47 -2.16
C ASP A 83 16.31 -20.45 -2.32
N MET A 84 15.82 -19.53 -3.16
CA MET A 84 14.42 -19.41 -3.53
C MET A 84 14.30 -19.17 -5.03
N LEU A 85 13.08 -19.27 -5.56
CA LEU A 85 12.77 -19.09 -6.97
C LEU A 85 11.86 -17.86 -7.14
N VAL A 86 12.20 -16.96 -8.06
CA VAL A 86 11.27 -15.95 -8.57
C VAL A 86 10.43 -16.57 -9.69
N MET A 87 9.11 -16.59 -9.51
CA MET A 87 8.16 -17.17 -10.48
C MET A 87 7.38 -16.04 -11.16
N PRO A 88 7.63 -15.74 -12.45
CA PRO A 88 6.96 -14.65 -13.16
C PRO A 88 5.46 -14.87 -13.31
N ASP A 89 4.67 -13.83 -13.04
CA ASP A 89 3.23 -13.81 -13.26
C ASP A 89 2.92 -13.13 -14.61
N PRO A 90 2.61 -13.89 -15.68
CA PRO A 90 2.42 -13.34 -17.02
C PRO A 90 1.20 -12.41 -17.12
N SER A 91 0.24 -12.52 -16.20
CA SER A 91 -0.91 -11.60 -16.16
C SER A 91 -0.51 -10.16 -15.82
N THR A 92 0.69 -9.98 -15.25
CA THR A 92 1.24 -8.68 -14.85
C THR A 92 2.26 -8.14 -15.85
N PHE A 93 2.31 -8.68 -17.08
CA PHE A 93 3.25 -8.20 -18.09
C PHE A 93 2.95 -6.76 -18.52
N THR A 94 3.98 -5.92 -18.56
CA THR A 94 3.86 -4.53 -19.03
C THR A 94 5.18 -4.03 -19.61
N ILE A 95 5.13 -3.32 -20.75
CA ILE A 95 6.30 -2.65 -21.33
C ILE A 95 6.59 -1.38 -20.52
N LEU A 96 7.86 -1.09 -20.25
CA LEU A 96 8.26 0.12 -19.52
C LEU A 96 8.28 1.33 -20.48
N PRO A 97 7.38 2.32 -20.33
CA PRO A 97 7.20 3.37 -21.32
C PRO A 97 8.38 4.35 -21.43
N TRP A 98 9.25 4.44 -20.42
CA TRP A 98 10.50 5.22 -20.45
C TRP A 98 11.70 4.45 -21.05
N ARG A 99 11.48 3.22 -21.53
CA ARG A 99 12.49 2.35 -22.15
C ARG A 99 11.92 1.72 -23.42
N THR A 100 11.37 2.54 -24.30
CA THR A 100 10.68 2.11 -25.53
C THR A 100 11.60 2.02 -26.76
N GLU A 101 12.72 2.75 -26.77
CA GLU A 101 13.71 2.62 -27.84
C GLU A 101 14.40 1.27 -27.78
N ALA A 102 14.60 0.65 -28.96
CA ALA A 102 15.28 -0.63 -29.04
C ALA A 102 16.74 -0.51 -28.55
N PRO A 103 17.20 -1.33 -27.59
CA PRO A 103 16.47 -2.46 -26.99
C PRO A 103 15.48 -2.04 -25.89
N GLY A 104 14.19 -2.33 -26.11
CA GLY A 104 13.14 -1.98 -25.14
C GLY A 104 13.18 -2.86 -23.89
N ALA A 105 12.50 -2.42 -22.84
CA ALA A 105 12.38 -3.16 -21.58
C ALA A 105 10.92 -3.40 -21.16
N ALA A 106 10.66 -4.53 -20.51
CA ALA A 106 9.36 -4.86 -19.92
C ALA A 106 9.53 -5.31 -18.46
N ARG A 107 8.41 -5.43 -17.74
CA ARG A 107 8.36 -5.97 -16.38
C ARG A 107 7.23 -6.96 -16.19
N MET A 108 7.40 -7.84 -15.21
CA MET A 108 6.37 -8.69 -14.62
C MET A 108 6.58 -8.75 -13.11
N PHE A 109 5.51 -8.72 -12.34
CA PHE A 109 5.57 -9.13 -10.94
C PHE A 109 5.78 -10.63 -10.84
N CYS A 110 6.35 -11.07 -9.72
CA CYS A 110 6.68 -12.45 -9.45
C CYS A 110 6.16 -12.85 -8.08
N ASP A 111 5.74 -14.10 -7.96
CA ASP A 111 5.62 -14.76 -6.68
C ASP A 111 6.96 -15.38 -6.29
N ILE A 112 7.22 -15.52 -4.99
CA ILE A 112 8.40 -16.25 -4.52
C ILE A 112 8.02 -17.67 -4.15
N ILE A 113 8.76 -18.64 -4.69
CA ILE A 113 8.53 -20.06 -4.51
C ILE A 113 9.75 -20.70 -3.85
N MET A 114 9.51 -21.70 -3.00
CA MET A 114 10.55 -22.52 -2.38
C MET A 114 11.08 -23.56 -3.39
N PRO A 115 12.30 -24.09 -3.22
CA PRO A 115 12.83 -25.13 -4.12
C PRO A 115 11.99 -26.40 -4.23
N ASP A 116 11.14 -26.68 -3.23
CA ASP A 116 10.18 -27.80 -3.24
C ASP A 116 8.87 -27.50 -3.99
N GLY A 117 8.75 -26.30 -4.57
CA GLY A 117 7.57 -25.83 -5.30
C GLY A 117 6.50 -25.17 -4.43
N ALA A 118 6.64 -25.14 -3.11
CA ALA A 118 5.67 -24.49 -2.24
C ALA A 118 5.78 -22.95 -2.31
N PRO A 119 4.67 -22.19 -2.22
CA PRO A 119 4.73 -20.74 -2.10
C PRO A 119 5.54 -20.32 -0.87
N SER A 120 6.42 -19.34 -1.03
CA SER A 120 7.25 -18.87 0.08
C SER A 120 6.39 -18.29 1.20
N PRO A 121 6.60 -18.71 2.46
CA PRO A 121 5.89 -18.16 3.60
C PRO A 121 6.34 -16.73 3.94
N ALA A 122 7.43 -16.25 3.33
CA ALA A 122 8.04 -14.95 3.56
C ALA A 122 7.70 -13.91 2.47
N ASP A 123 6.91 -14.28 1.45
CA ASP A 123 6.50 -13.41 0.35
C ASP A 123 5.28 -12.53 0.72
N PRO A 124 5.41 -11.19 0.76
CA PRO A 124 4.28 -10.29 1.01
C PRO A 124 3.13 -10.45 0.01
N ARG A 125 3.43 -10.71 -1.26
CA ARG A 125 2.41 -10.88 -2.30
C ARG A 125 1.57 -12.14 -2.02
N ASN A 126 2.24 -13.23 -1.63
CA ASN A 126 1.58 -14.45 -1.17
C ASN A 126 0.73 -14.23 0.09
N VAL A 127 1.20 -13.44 1.07
CA VAL A 127 0.40 -13.08 2.26
C VAL A 127 -0.95 -12.47 1.85
N LEU A 128 -0.94 -11.48 0.95
CA LEU A 128 -2.18 -10.87 0.46
C LEU A 128 -3.06 -11.89 -0.30
N LYS A 129 -2.48 -12.72 -1.17
CA LYS A 129 -3.21 -13.78 -1.88
C LYS A 129 -3.93 -14.74 -0.94
N ARG A 130 -3.28 -15.18 0.15
CA ARG A 130 -3.90 -16.06 1.17
C ARG A 130 -5.09 -15.37 1.84
N THR A 131 -4.96 -14.10 2.20
CA THR A 131 -6.05 -13.34 2.85
C THR A 131 -7.21 -13.08 1.89
N LEU A 132 -6.93 -12.77 0.62
CA LEU A 132 -7.96 -12.68 -0.43
C LEU A 132 -8.68 -14.01 -0.65
N ASN A 133 -7.94 -15.12 -0.66
CA ASN A 133 -8.53 -16.45 -0.75
C ASN A 133 -9.44 -16.79 0.45
N ARG A 134 -9.13 -16.27 1.65
CA ARG A 134 -10.03 -16.37 2.81
C ARG A 134 -11.32 -15.57 2.57
N ALA A 135 -11.23 -14.33 2.09
CA ALA A 135 -12.39 -13.52 1.74
C ALA A 135 -13.27 -14.23 0.67
N ALA A 136 -12.63 -14.79 -0.36
CA ALA A 136 -13.31 -15.51 -1.42
C ALA A 136 -14.06 -16.76 -0.91
N LYS A 137 -13.50 -17.49 0.06
CA LYS A 137 -14.19 -18.62 0.73
C LYS A 137 -15.43 -18.18 1.52
N MET A 138 -15.50 -16.91 1.91
CA MET A 138 -16.68 -16.29 2.53
C MET A 138 -17.65 -15.69 1.50
N GLY A 139 -17.35 -15.81 0.20
CA GLY A 139 -18.15 -15.24 -0.88
C GLY A 139 -17.78 -13.80 -1.27
N TYR A 140 -16.69 -13.25 -0.73
CA TYR A 140 -16.33 -11.84 -0.93
C TYR A 140 -15.15 -11.62 -1.89
N SER A 141 -15.30 -10.62 -2.74
CA SER A 141 -14.22 -9.95 -3.47
C SER A 141 -13.88 -8.63 -2.78
N PHE A 142 -12.60 -8.29 -2.71
CA PHE A 142 -12.11 -7.10 -2.01
C PHE A 142 -11.48 -6.10 -2.97
N TYR A 143 -12.03 -4.88 -2.98
CA TYR A 143 -11.59 -3.78 -3.83
C TYR A 143 -11.05 -2.63 -2.99
N THR A 144 -9.99 -2.02 -3.50
CA THR A 144 -9.28 -0.91 -2.86
C THR A 144 -9.08 0.24 -3.84
N HIS A 145 -9.15 1.47 -3.34
CA HIS A 145 -8.89 2.70 -4.08
C HIS A 145 -7.97 3.59 -3.24
N PRO A 146 -6.69 3.69 -3.59
CA PRO A 146 -5.72 4.49 -2.85
C PRO A 146 -5.65 5.92 -3.40
N GLU A 147 -5.74 6.90 -2.49
CA GLU A 147 -5.32 8.29 -2.67
C GLU A 147 -3.86 8.35 -2.22
N ILE A 148 -2.90 8.63 -3.11
CA ILE A 148 -1.47 8.48 -2.78
C ILE A 148 -0.78 9.85 -2.80
N GLU A 149 -0.44 10.33 -1.61
CA GLU A 149 0.28 11.58 -1.45
C GLU A 149 1.80 11.38 -1.49
N PHE A 150 2.52 12.37 -2.01
CA PHE A 150 3.98 12.40 -2.06
C PHE A 150 4.52 13.83 -2.16
N PHE A 151 5.82 14.00 -1.94
CA PHE A 151 6.51 15.29 -2.07
C PHE A 151 7.49 15.31 -3.24
N LEU A 152 7.58 16.46 -3.90
CA LEU A 152 8.61 16.81 -4.86
C LEU A 152 9.57 17.85 -4.28
N PHE A 153 10.86 17.55 -4.36
CA PHE A 153 11.94 18.43 -3.93
C PHE A 153 12.81 18.83 -5.11
N LYS A 154 13.45 20.00 -5.01
CA LYS A 154 14.33 20.53 -6.08
C LYS A 154 15.57 19.68 -6.31
N GLU A 155 16.12 19.11 -5.24
CA GLU A 155 17.37 18.36 -5.26
C GLU A 155 17.25 17.11 -4.39
N GLU A 156 18.19 16.18 -4.54
CA GLU A 156 18.34 15.05 -3.64
C GLU A 156 18.59 15.53 -2.20
N PRO A 157 17.90 14.97 -1.18
CA PRO A 157 18.09 15.36 0.21
C PRO A 157 19.54 15.13 0.67
N LYS A 158 20.16 16.15 1.26
CA LYS A 158 21.47 16.06 1.91
C LYS A 158 21.29 15.74 3.39
N LYS A 159 22.12 14.82 3.90
CA LYS A 159 22.04 14.39 5.31
C LYS A 159 22.27 15.59 6.24
N GLY A 160 21.30 15.88 7.10
CA GLY A 160 21.36 16.97 8.08
C GLY A 160 20.88 18.33 7.57
N GLU A 161 20.46 18.43 6.31
CA GLU A 161 19.91 19.67 5.74
C GLU A 161 18.40 19.53 5.54
N ALA A 162 17.65 20.63 5.70
CA ALA A 162 16.23 20.65 5.41
C ALA A 162 16.01 20.58 3.88
N PRO A 163 15.10 19.71 3.40
CA PRO A 163 14.85 19.59 1.97
C PRO A 163 14.11 20.82 1.44
N GLN A 164 14.34 21.18 0.18
CA GLN A 164 13.67 22.33 -0.46
C GLN A 164 12.53 21.85 -1.37
N PRO A 165 11.28 22.26 -1.12
CA PRO A 165 10.14 21.87 -1.96
C PRO A 165 10.28 22.50 -3.35
N VAL A 166 9.70 21.84 -4.35
CA VAL A 166 9.79 22.29 -5.75
C VAL A 166 9.02 23.60 -6.00
N ASP A 167 7.98 23.86 -5.20
CA ASP A 167 7.13 25.06 -5.24
C ASP A 167 6.64 25.47 -3.84
N SER A 168 5.72 26.44 -3.78
CA SER A 168 5.07 26.92 -2.56
C SER A 168 3.54 26.95 -2.68
N ALA A 169 2.96 26.11 -3.53
CA ALA A 169 1.52 26.08 -3.76
C ALA A 169 0.79 25.37 -2.62
N GLY A 170 -0.53 25.56 -2.56
CA GLY A 170 -1.42 24.95 -1.59
C GLY A 170 -2.49 24.06 -2.21
N TYR A 171 -3.43 23.64 -1.37
CA TYR A 171 -4.47 22.67 -1.70
C TYR A 171 -5.31 23.12 -2.90
N PHE A 172 -5.35 22.29 -3.96
CA PHE A 172 -6.08 22.55 -5.21
C PHE A 172 -5.63 23.78 -6.03
N ASP A 173 -4.49 24.39 -5.70
CA ASP A 173 -3.99 25.55 -6.46
C ASP A 173 -3.67 25.19 -7.92
N HIS A 174 -4.10 26.07 -8.84
CA HIS A 174 -3.78 25.99 -10.26
C HIS A 174 -3.14 27.29 -10.72
N THR A 175 -1.81 27.34 -10.76
CA THR A 175 -1.08 28.53 -11.24
C THR A 175 0.00 28.18 -12.28
N PRO A 176 0.34 29.10 -13.21
CA PRO A 176 1.32 28.84 -14.27
C PRO A 176 2.75 28.53 -13.78
N SER A 177 3.08 28.88 -12.53
CA SER A 177 4.38 28.63 -11.90
C SER A 177 4.47 27.26 -11.19
N VAL A 178 3.37 26.49 -11.15
CA VAL A 178 3.34 25.19 -10.47
C VAL A 178 4.00 24.14 -11.36
N VAL A 179 5.25 23.84 -11.02
CA VAL A 179 6.04 22.74 -11.59
C VAL A 179 5.28 21.40 -11.52
N GLY A 180 4.47 21.22 -10.46
CA GLY A 180 3.66 20.02 -10.25
C GLY A 180 2.67 19.70 -11.39
N ASN A 181 2.23 20.65 -12.21
CA ASN A 181 1.24 20.38 -13.27
C ASN A 181 1.82 19.55 -14.41
N ASP A 182 2.99 19.94 -14.92
CA ASP A 182 3.68 19.19 -15.98
C ASP A 182 4.16 17.83 -15.46
N PHE A 183 4.62 17.80 -14.21
CA PHE A 183 4.96 16.57 -13.50
C PHE A 183 3.79 15.57 -13.45
N ARG A 184 2.64 15.97 -12.87
CA ARG A 184 1.49 15.07 -12.70
C ARG A 184 0.97 14.58 -14.06
N ARG A 185 0.93 15.45 -15.07
CA ARG A 185 0.55 15.07 -16.45
C ARG A 185 1.46 13.97 -17.02
N GLN A 186 2.78 14.11 -16.90
CA GLN A 186 3.72 13.10 -17.40
C GLN A 186 3.60 11.79 -16.60
N ALA A 187 3.50 11.86 -15.27
CA ALA A 187 3.30 10.68 -14.43
C ALA A 187 2.01 9.93 -14.81
N ILE A 188 0.88 10.63 -14.96
CA ILE A 188 -0.40 10.05 -15.39
C ILE A 188 -0.27 9.39 -16.76
N THR A 189 0.39 10.05 -17.72
CA THR A 189 0.58 9.51 -19.07
C THR A 189 1.34 8.18 -19.04
N LEU A 190 2.40 8.08 -18.22
CA LEU A 190 3.16 6.84 -18.08
C LEU A 190 2.38 5.74 -17.33
N LEU A 191 1.59 6.10 -16.31
CA LEU A 191 0.71 5.16 -15.61
C LEU A 191 -0.35 4.58 -16.54
N GLU A 192 -1.02 5.42 -17.33
CA GLU A 192 -2.04 5.00 -18.28
C GLU A 192 -1.44 4.12 -19.40
N ALA A 193 -0.22 4.44 -19.87
CA ALA A 193 0.51 3.60 -20.81
C ALA A 193 0.84 2.20 -20.24
N MET A 194 0.89 2.07 -18.91
CA MET A 194 1.06 0.80 -18.19
C MET A 194 -0.26 0.15 -17.77
N GLY A 195 -1.41 0.69 -18.20
CA GLY A 195 -2.74 0.17 -17.87
C GLY A 195 -3.24 0.55 -16.47
N ILE A 196 -2.57 1.46 -15.77
CA ILE A 196 -2.97 1.95 -14.45
C ILE A 196 -3.84 3.18 -14.64
N SER A 197 -5.14 3.04 -14.37
CA SER A 197 -6.11 4.12 -14.52
C SER A 197 -6.03 5.09 -13.35
N VAL A 198 -5.99 6.38 -13.66
CA VAL A 198 -6.01 7.47 -12.67
C VAL A 198 -7.42 8.07 -12.59
N GLU A 199 -7.88 8.39 -11.37
CA GLU A 199 -9.18 9.02 -11.15
C GLU A 199 -9.07 10.56 -11.21
N PHE A 200 -8.18 11.16 -10.43
CA PHE A 200 -7.81 12.57 -10.54
C PHE A 200 -6.41 12.81 -9.92
N SER A 201 -5.93 14.04 -10.02
CA SER A 201 -4.69 14.48 -9.37
C SER A 201 -4.79 15.96 -9.00
N HIS A 202 -4.13 16.37 -7.93
CA HIS A 202 -4.05 17.78 -7.53
C HIS A 202 -2.81 18.08 -6.70
N HIS A 203 -2.59 19.36 -6.45
CA HIS A 203 -1.65 19.83 -5.44
C HIS A 203 -2.28 19.65 -4.05
N GLU A 204 -1.49 19.24 -3.08
CA GLU A 204 -1.92 19.00 -1.70
C GLU A 204 -1.63 20.20 -0.78
N GLY A 205 -1.89 20.07 0.52
CA GLY A 205 -1.88 21.16 1.49
C GLY A 205 -0.49 21.70 1.89
N ALA A 206 0.60 21.00 1.56
CA ALA A 206 1.97 21.45 1.85
C ALA A 206 2.75 21.85 0.58
N PRO A 207 3.73 22.78 0.68
CA PRO A 207 4.63 23.11 -0.42
C PRO A 207 5.27 21.88 -1.08
N GLY A 208 5.15 21.76 -2.40
CA GLY A 208 5.66 20.62 -3.17
C GLY A 208 4.92 19.30 -2.97
N GLN A 209 3.85 19.25 -2.16
CA GLN A 209 3.03 18.05 -1.95
C GLN A 209 2.06 17.84 -3.10
N GLN A 210 1.98 16.60 -3.56
CA GLN A 210 1.16 16.19 -4.69
C GLN A 210 0.32 14.98 -4.28
N GLU A 211 -0.83 14.83 -4.92
CA GLU A 211 -1.68 13.66 -4.82
C GLU A 211 -2.08 13.17 -6.21
N ILE A 212 -2.04 11.85 -6.41
CA ILE A 212 -2.59 11.18 -7.57
C ILE A 212 -3.42 9.99 -7.07
N ASP A 213 -4.68 9.97 -7.48
CA ASP A 213 -5.64 8.95 -7.08
C ASP A 213 -5.74 7.87 -8.14
N LEU A 214 -5.55 6.62 -7.73
CA LEU A 214 -5.70 5.49 -8.64
C LEU A 214 -7.15 5.03 -8.62
N ARG A 215 -7.71 4.72 -9.79
CA ARG A 215 -9.02 4.05 -9.87
C ARG A 215 -8.99 2.75 -9.07
N TYR A 216 -10.13 2.43 -8.47
CA TYR A 216 -10.27 1.20 -7.72
C TYR A 216 -9.97 -0.04 -8.58
N ALA A 217 -9.33 -1.03 -7.97
CA ALA A 217 -9.12 -2.36 -8.53
C ALA A 217 -9.26 -3.40 -7.42
N ASP A 218 -9.16 -4.69 -7.75
CA ASP A 218 -8.98 -5.71 -6.70
C ASP A 218 -7.69 -5.42 -5.92
N ALA A 219 -7.64 -5.84 -4.65
CA ALA A 219 -6.56 -5.42 -3.77
C ALA A 219 -5.16 -5.90 -4.20
N LEU A 220 -5.05 -7.05 -4.90
CA LEU A 220 -3.77 -7.53 -5.39
C LEU A 220 -3.26 -6.65 -6.54
N SER A 221 -4.12 -6.38 -7.53
CA SER A 221 -3.81 -5.45 -8.61
C SER A 221 -3.51 -4.05 -8.08
N THR A 222 -4.23 -3.59 -7.06
CA THR A 222 -3.97 -2.28 -6.43
C THR A 222 -2.59 -2.25 -5.77
N ALA A 223 -2.18 -3.32 -5.08
CA ALA A 223 -0.85 -3.37 -4.47
C ALA A 223 0.27 -3.37 -5.54
N ASP A 224 0.12 -4.15 -6.61
CA ASP A 224 1.01 -4.14 -7.77
C ASP A 224 1.06 -2.74 -8.44
N ASN A 225 -0.09 -2.06 -8.52
CA ASN A 225 -0.20 -0.69 -9.04
C ASN A 225 0.51 0.33 -8.16
N ILE A 226 0.39 0.25 -6.83
CA ILE A 226 1.10 1.15 -5.89
C ILE A 226 2.62 1.00 -6.03
N MET A 227 3.11 -0.24 -6.15
CA MET A 227 4.54 -0.49 -6.36
C MET A 227 5.03 0.12 -7.68
N THR A 228 4.24 -0.05 -8.76
CA THR A 228 4.54 0.56 -10.06
C THR A 228 4.47 2.09 -9.98
N PHE A 229 3.44 2.64 -9.33
CA PHE A 229 3.21 4.06 -9.15
C PHE A 229 4.41 4.76 -8.50
N ARG A 230 4.92 4.18 -7.40
CA ARG A 230 6.10 4.72 -6.71
C ARG A 230 7.32 4.79 -7.61
N LEU A 231 7.52 3.81 -8.49
CA LEU A 231 8.63 3.83 -9.44
C LEU A 231 8.40 4.88 -10.53
N VAL A 232 7.20 4.93 -11.13
CA VAL A 232 6.87 5.90 -12.19
C VAL A 232 7.04 7.33 -11.70
N VAL A 233 6.52 7.67 -10.52
CA VAL A 233 6.68 8.99 -9.90
C VAL A 233 8.15 9.36 -9.73
N LYS A 234 8.99 8.41 -9.29
CA LYS A 234 10.43 8.64 -9.14
C LYS A 234 11.15 8.79 -10.48
N GLU A 235 10.80 8.00 -11.49
CA GLU A 235 11.38 8.09 -12.84
C GLU A 235 11.04 9.44 -13.48
N VAL A 236 9.78 9.91 -13.38
CA VAL A 236 9.39 11.24 -13.87
C VAL A 236 10.11 12.34 -13.09
N ALA A 237 10.29 12.18 -11.78
CA ALA A 237 10.99 13.19 -10.98
C ALA A 237 12.45 13.31 -11.43
N LEU A 238 13.13 12.17 -11.62
CA LEU A 238 14.50 12.14 -12.09
C LEU A 238 14.64 12.74 -13.50
N ASP A 239 13.72 12.42 -14.42
CA ASP A 239 13.70 12.97 -15.79
C ASP A 239 13.55 14.50 -15.80
N GLN A 240 12.79 15.06 -14.85
CA GLN A 240 12.59 16.49 -14.70
C GLN A 240 13.60 17.18 -13.76
N GLY A 241 14.59 16.45 -13.24
CA GLY A 241 15.61 16.99 -12.34
C GLY A 241 15.14 17.27 -10.91
N PHE A 242 14.08 16.59 -10.46
CA PHE A 242 13.54 16.65 -9.09
C PHE A 242 13.80 15.36 -8.31
N TYR A 243 13.50 15.40 -7.02
CA TYR A 243 13.51 14.24 -6.14
C TYR A 243 12.11 14.00 -5.58
N ALA A 244 11.54 12.81 -5.83
CA ALA A 244 10.25 12.41 -5.26
C ALA A 244 10.42 11.54 -4.00
N SER A 245 9.64 11.84 -2.98
CA SER A 245 9.60 11.06 -1.73
C SER A 245 8.19 10.74 -1.30
N PHE A 246 8.02 9.51 -0.78
CA PHE A 246 6.80 9.03 -0.15
C PHE A 246 6.91 9.05 1.39
N MET A 247 7.94 9.70 1.93
CA MET A 247 8.18 9.80 3.36
C MET A 247 6.96 10.41 4.09
N PRO A 248 6.47 9.80 5.19
CA PRO A 248 5.21 10.21 5.81
C PRO A 248 5.14 11.66 6.28
N LYS A 249 6.23 12.23 6.79
CA LYS A 249 6.27 13.60 7.33
C LYS A 249 7.65 14.23 7.10
N PRO A 250 7.89 14.84 5.91
CA PRO A 250 9.17 15.46 5.60
C PRO A 250 9.39 16.81 6.32
N PHE A 251 8.31 17.52 6.64
CA PHE A 251 8.33 18.83 7.30
C PHE A 251 7.58 18.79 8.63
N THR A 252 8.08 19.52 9.63
CA THR A 252 7.46 19.57 10.97
C THR A 252 6.14 20.35 10.92
N ASP A 253 6.15 21.53 10.29
CA ASP A 253 5.04 22.49 10.33
C ASP A 253 4.01 22.34 9.21
N HIS A 254 4.16 21.35 8.33
CA HIS A 254 3.26 21.10 7.20
C HIS A 254 2.62 19.72 7.27
N PRO A 255 1.46 19.49 6.62
CA PRO A 255 0.89 18.16 6.44
C PRO A 255 1.91 17.11 5.95
N GLY A 256 1.64 15.85 6.30
CA GLY A 256 2.45 14.71 5.86
C GLY A 256 1.72 13.88 4.81
N SER A 257 2.42 13.00 4.11
CA SER A 257 1.87 12.15 3.06
C SER A 257 1.10 10.95 3.60
N GLY A 258 -0.21 10.92 3.37
CA GLY A 258 -1.09 9.77 3.59
C GLY A 258 -1.26 8.88 2.36
N MET A 259 -1.71 7.65 2.62
CA MET A 259 -2.30 6.78 1.59
C MET A 259 -3.73 6.42 1.99
N HIS A 260 -4.65 7.39 1.93
CA HIS A 260 -6.04 7.13 2.27
C HIS A 260 -6.57 6.04 1.35
N THR A 261 -7.11 4.97 1.93
CA THR A 261 -7.55 3.82 1.15
C THR A 261 -9.04 3.64 1.32
N HIS A 262 -9.78 3.79 0.23
CA HIS A 262 -11.19 3.40 0.22
C HIS A 262 -11.32 1.89 0.02
N LEU A 263 -12.17 1.27 0.80
CA LEU A 263 -12.35 -0.17 0.92
C LEU A 263 -13.80 -0.53 0.59
N SER A 264 -13.99 -1.63 -0.14
CA SER A 264 -15.30 -2.21 -0.38
C SER A 264 -15.22 -3.73 -0.54
N LEU A 265 -16.27 -4.41 -0.05
CA LEU A 265 -16.47 -5.84 -0.27
C LEU A 265 -17.65 -6.05 -1.21
N PHE A 266 -17.53 -7.03 -2.10
CA PHE A 266 -18.57 -7.41 -3.04
C PHE A 266 -18.87 -8.90 -2.95
N GLU A 267 -20.14 -9.27 -3.05
CA GLU A 267 -20.59 -10.64 -3.25
C GLU A 267 -21.24 -10.70 -4.64
N GLY A 268 -20.52 -11.23 -5.63
CA GLY A 268 -20.87 -11.04 -7.03
C GLY A 268 -20.86 -9.55 -7.41
N GLU A 269 -22.00 -9.04 -7.87
CA GLU A 269 -22.16 -7.61 -8.20
C GLU A 269 -22.70 -6.76 -7.03
N ARG A 270 -23.07 -7.41 -5.91
CA ARG A 270 -23.66 -6.73 -4.76
C ARG A 270 -22.57 -6.14 -3.86
N ASN A 271 -22.60 -4.83 -3.65
CA ASN A 271 -21.77 -4.18 -2.65
C ASN A 271 -22.26 -4.56 -1.23
N VAL A 272 -21.41 -5.26 -0.48
CA VAL A 272 -21.72 -5.82 0.85
C VAL A 272 -21.91 -4.72 1.90
N PHE A 273 -21.32 -3.54 1.71
CA PHE A 273 -21.41 -2.43 2.67
C PHE A 273 -22.69 -1.61 2.53
N TYR A 274 -23.43 -1.77 1.43
CA TYR A 274 -24.65 -1.01 1.17
C TYR A 274 -25.90 -1.76 1.63
N GLU A 275 -26.79 -1.06 2.33
CA GLU A 275 -28.15 -1.52 2.62
C GLU A 275 -29.12 -0.33 2.54
N GLU A 276 -30.22 -0.49 1.79
CA GLU A 276 -31.23 0.57 1.65
C GLU A 276 -32.13 0.64 2.89
N GLY A 277 -32.49 1.87 3.31
CA GLY A 277 -33.44 2.07 4.41
C GLY A 277 -32.84 2.02 5.83
N VAL A 278 -31.53 1.77 5.96
CA VAL A 278 -30.82 1.83 7.27
C VAL A 278 -30.03 3.13 7.44
N PRO A 279 -29.70 3.56 8.67
CA PRO A 279 -28.91 4.76 8.89
C PRO A 279 -27.57 4.73 8.15
N LEU A 280 -27.25 5.84 7.47
CA LEU A 280 -26.08 6.00 6.58
C LEU A 280 -26.05 5.03 5.37
N GLN A 281 -27.13 4.28 5.13
CA GLN A 281 -27.20 3.21 4.12
C GLN A 281 -26.05 2.19 4.25
N LEU A 282 -25.56 2.02 5.48
CA LEU A 282 -24.45 1.14 5.82
C LEU A 282 -24.99 -0.15 6.45
N SER A 283 -24.76 -1.26 5.76
CA SER A 283 -25.20 -2.61 6.18
C SER A 283 -24.60 -3.04 7.52
N GLN A 284 -25.18 -4.09 8.11
CA GLN A 284 -24.63 -4.70 9.32
C GLN A 284 -23.22 -5.25 9.10
N GLU A 285 -22.93 -5.83 7.93
CA GLU A 285 -21.60 -6.30 7.55
C GLU A 285 -20.62 -5.13 7.43
N GLY A 286 -21.02 -4.02 6.80
CA GLY A 286 -20.20 -2.81 6.72
C GLY A 286 -19.88 -2.24 8.09
N ARG A 287 -20.86 -2.19 9.00
CA ARG A 287 -20.66 -1.79 10.40
C ARG A 287 -19.70 -2.71 11.14
N SER A 288 -19.88 -4.02 10.99
CA SER A 288 -19.02 -5.03 11.62
C SER A 288 -17.59 -4.97 11.09
N PHE A 289 -17.40 -4.69 9.80
CA PHE A 289 -16.10 -4.49 9.18
C PHE A 289 -15.39 -3.26 9.78
N ILE A 290 -16.07 -2.12 9.88
CA ILE A 290 -15.52 -0.92 10.55
C ILE A 290 -15.17 -1.23 12.00
N ALA A 291 -16.04 -1.91 12.75
CA ALA A 291 -15.76 -2.27 14.14
C ALA A 291 -14.51 -3.16 14.26
N GLY A 292 -14.28 -4.07 13.32
CA GLY A 292 -13.04 -4.83 13.18
C GLY A 292 -11.82 -3.94 12.96
N LEU A 293 -11.89 -2.99 12.03
CA LEU A 293 -10.80 -2.03 11.78
C LEU A 293 -10.47 -1.20 13.02
N LEU A 294 -11.46 -0.70 13.74
CA LEU A 294 -11.25 0.14 14.93
C LEU A 294 -10.63 -0.67 16.07
N LYS A 295 -11.16 -1.87 16.34
CA LYS A 295 -10.67 -2.74 17.42
C LYS A 295 -9.20 -3.11 17.23
N HIS A 296 -8.82 -3.47 16.01
CA HIS A 296 -7.47 -3.96 15.71
C HIS A 296 -6.51 -2.85 15.25
N ALA A 297 -6.93 -1.58 15.29
CA ALA A 297 -6.10 -0.46 14.83
C ALA A 297 -4.72 -0.37 15.48
N PRO A 298 -4.57 -0.55 16.80
CA PRO A 298 -3.25 -0.59 17.42
C PRO A 298 -2.39 -1.73 16.90
N GLU A 299 -2.99 -2.91 16.69
CA GLU A 299 -2.29 -4.14 16.32
C GLU A 299 -1.68 -4.06 14.92
N TYR A 300 -2.40 -3.53 13.94
CA TYR A 300 -1.90 -3.43 12.56
C TYR A 300 -1.11 -2.14 12.29
N SER A 301 -1.02 -1.20 13.25
CA SER A 301 -0.36 0.10 13.04
C SER A 301 1.11 -0.03 12.64
N ALA A 302 1.86 -1.02 13.15
CA ALA A 302 3.26 -1.23 12.77
C ALA A 302 3.44 -1.68 11.31
N ILE A 303 2.37 -2.09 10.63
CA ILE A 303 2.36 -2.46 9.21
C ILE A 303 1.90 -1.28 8.35
N THR A 304 0.78 -0.66 8.73
CA THR A 304 0.19 0.45 7.95
C THR A 304 0.96 1.77 8.11
N ASN A 305 1.71 1.91 9.20
CA ASN A 305 2.52 3.07 9.59
C ASN A 305 3.93 2.61 9.99
N GLN A 306 4.62 1.95 9.07
CA GLN A 306 5.76 1.09 9.39
C GLN A 306 7.09 1.81 9.68
N TRP A 307 7.13 3.14 9.77
CA TRP A 307 8.36 3.90 9.96
C TRP A 307 8.30 4.76 11.21
N VAL A 308 9.45 5.05 11.83
CA VAL A 308 9.51 6.04 12.94
C VAL A 308 8.87 7.37 12.53
N ASN A 309 9.07 7.77 11.28
CA ASN A 309 8.52 9.01 10.73
C ASN A 309 6.99 8.98 10.54
N SER A 310 6.36 7.81 10.37
CA SER A 310 4.90 7.66 10.26
C SER A 310 4.17 8.26 11.46
N TYR A 311 4.72 8.10 12.66
CA TYR A 311 4.11 8.61 13.89
C TYR A 311 4.26 10.12 14.05
N LYS A 312 5.21 10.74 13.35
CA LYS A 312 5.29 12.21 13.22
C LYS A 312 4.19 12.75 12.31
N ARG A 313 3.67 11.96 11.37
CA ARG A 313 2.46 12.28 10.62
C ARG A 313 1.21 12.14 11.50
N LEU A 314 1.04 11.00 12.17
CA LEU A 314 -0.17 10.73 12.97
C LEU A 314 -0.32 11.68 14.18
N HIS A 315 0.78 12.01 14.87
CA HIS A 315 0.76 12.79 16.12
C HIS A 315 1.35 14.20 15.98
N GLY A 316 1.86 14.58 14.82
CA GLY A 316 2.46 15.90 14.57
C GLY A 316 1.48 16.98 14.13
N GLY A 317 0.17 16.76 14.31
CA GLY A 317 -0.89 17.67 13.87
C GLY A 317 -1.24 17.59 12.37
N GLY A 318 -2.28 18.34 11.98
CA GLY A 318 -2.85 18.33 10.62
C GLY A 318 -4.10 17.44 10.51
N GLU A 319 -4.44 17.01 9.30
CA GLU A 319 -5.64 16.20 9.02
C GLU A 319 -5.46 14.68 9.25
N ALA A 320 -4.29 14.23 9.73
CA ALA A 320 -3.99 12.82 9.96
C ALA A 320 -4.69 12.29 11.23
N PRO A 321 -5.22 11.05 11.22
CA PRO A 321 -5.91 10.51 12.37
C PRO A 321 -4.93 10.08 13.48
N SER A 322 -5.13 10.57 14.70
CA SER A 322 -4.37 10.15 15.91
C SER A 322 -5.19 9.27 16.86
N HIS A 323 -6.52 9.24 16.68
CA HIS A 323 -7.46 8.57 17.58
C HIS A 323 -8.28 7.50 16.86
N ILE A 324 -8.66 6.46 17.58
CA ILE A 324 -9.50 5.38 17.09
C ILE A 324 -10.95 5.86 17.09
N SER A 325 -11.37 6.37 15.94
CA SER A 325 -12.70 6.96 15.76
C SER A 325 -13.21 6.73 14.33
N TRP A 326 -14.52 6.89 14.15
CA TRP A 326 -15.12 6.89 12.83
C TRP A 326 -16.15 8.01 12.68
N GLY A 327 -16.46 8.39 11.45
CA GLY A 327 -17.50 9.39 11.16
C GLY A 327 -17.76 9.59 9.66
N TYR A 328 -18.81 10.32 9.32
CA TYR A 328 -19.21 10.56 7.91
C TYR A 328 -18.66 11.86 7.33
N ASN A 329 -18.43 12.89 8.15
CA ASN A 329 -17.94 14.22 7.73
C ASN A 329 -16.71 14.73 8.50
N ASN A 330 -16.01 13.86 9.23
CA ASN A 330 -14.85 14.25 10.03
C ASN A 330 -13.55 13.77 9.36
N ARG A 331 -12.76 14.71 8.83
CA ARG A 331 -11.48 14.43 8.15
C ARG A 331 -10.40 13.92 9.12
N SER A 332 -10.55 14.13 10.40
CA SER A 332 -9.57 13.67 11.40
C SER A 332 -9.91 12.27 11.96
N SER A 333 -11.02 11.66 11.52
CA SER A 333 -11.40 10.30 11.94
C SER A 333 -10.51 9.24 11.29
N LEU A 334 -10.21 8.17 12.02
CA LEU A 334 -9.47 7.02 11.49
C LEU A 334 -10.21 6.36 10.32
N VAL A 335 -11.52 6.12 10.48
CA VAL A 335 -12.39 5.62 9.41
C VAL A 335 -13.42 6.68 9.03
N ARG A 336 -13.42 7.10 7.77
CA ARG A 336 -14.43 7.99 7.21
C ARG A 336 -15.42 7.23 6.33
N ILE A 337 -16.68 7.65 6.30
CA ILE A 337 -17.69 7.13 5.36
C ILE A 337 -18.05 8.23 4.36
N PRO A 338 -17.53 8.18 3.12
CA PRO A 338 -17.85 9.19 2.10
C PRO A 338 -19.32 9.16 1.69
N MET A 339 -20.02 10.29 1.79
CA MET A 339 -21.46 10.41 1.46
C MET A 339 -21.75 11.15 0.14
N TYR A 340 -20.82 11.16 -0.83
CA TYR A 340 -20.95 11.96 -2.06
C TYR A 340 -22.13 11.56 -2.97
N LYS A 341 -22.47 10.26 -3.02
CA LYS A 341 -23.52 9.72 -3.91
C LYS A 341 -24.34 8.64 -3.17
N PRO A 342 -25.18 9.02 -2.20
CA PRO A 342 -25.91 8.06 -1.36
C PRO A 342 -26.78 7.11 -2.19
N ASN A 343 -27.41 7.61 -3.26
CA ASN A 343 -28.28 6.79 -4.10
C ASN A 343 -27.54 5.86 -5.09
N LYS A 344 -26.21 5.78 -5.05
CA LYS A 344 -25.42 4.88 -5.89
C LYS A 344 -24.86 3.75 -5.04
N SER A 345 -25.66 2.69 -4.87
CA SER A 345 -25.36 1.51 -4.03
C SER A 345 -23.95 0.96 -4.23
N ASN A 346 -23.51 0.82 -5.47
CA ASN A 346 -22.19 0.28 -5.81
C ASN A 346 -21.00 1.19 -5.45
N SER A 347 -21.25 2.43 -5.02
CA SER A 347 -20.20 3.39 -4.61
C SER A 347 -20.01 3.49 -3.10
N THR A 348 -20.80 2.75 -2.30
CA THR A 348 -20.64 2.68 -0.85
C THR A 348 -19.30 2.09 -0.49
N ARG A 349 -18.54 2.81 0.32
CA ARG A 349 -17.18 2.47 0.71
C ARG A 349 -16.85 3.13 2.03
N ILE A 350 -15.80 2.63 2.67
CA ILE A 350 -15.21 3.25 3.85
C ILE A 350 -13.80 3.69 3.51
N GLU A 351 -13.33 4.78 4.07
CA GLU A 351 -12.02 5.37 3.84
C GLU A 351 -11.19 5.19 5.12
N LEU A 352 -10.15 4.34 5.06
CA LEU A 352 -9.19 4.21 6.15
C LEU A 352 -8.04 5.19 5.93
N ARG A 353 -7.86 6.14 6.85
CA ARG A 353 -6.95 7.28 6.67
C ARG A 353 -5.58 7.11 7.32
N SER A 354 -5.40 6.09 8.17
CA SER A 354 -4.12 5.90 8.86
C SER A 354 -2.96 5.42 7.99
N PRO A 355 -3.12 4.59 6.93
CA PRO A 355 -1.96 4.17 6.14
C PRO A 355 -1.21 5.37 5.54
N ASP A 356 0.12 5.28 5.50
CA ASP A 356 0.96 6.25 4.81
C ASP A 356 1.50 5.69 3.48
N SER A 357 1.95 6.60 2.61
CA SER A 357 2.44 6.27 1.27
C SER A 357 3.74 5.48 1.24
N ALA A 358 4.37 5.21 2.39
CA ALA A 358 5.61 4.44 2.48
C ALA A 358 5.39 3.02 3.05
N CYS A 359 4.15 2.61 3.33
CA CYS A 359 3.83 1.27 3.82
C CYS A 359 4.08 0.18 2.76
N ASN A 360 4.21 -1.08 3.17
CA ASN A 360 4.14 -2.21 2.24
C ASN A 360 2.67 -2.44 1.86
N PRO A 361 2.25 -2.21 0.59
CA PRO A 361 0.84 -2.26 0.23
C PRO A 361 0.24 -3.67 0.35
N TYR A 362 1.04 -4.72 0.09
CA TYR A 362 0.57 -6.10 0.20
C TYR A 362 0.22 -6.47 1.65
N LEU A 363 1.16 -6.20 2.58
CA LEU A 363 0.94 -6.49 3.99
C LEU A 363 -0.14 -5.60 4.59
N THR A 364 -0.18 -4.33 4.19
CA THR A 364 -1.20 -3.34 4.59
C THR A 364 -2.60 -3.83 4.22
N PHE A 365 -2.84 -4.19 2.96
CA PHE A 365 -4.15 -4.68 2.54
C PHE A 365 -4.50 -6.03 3.16
N ALA A 366 -3.51 -6.89 3.42
CA ALA A 366 -3.74 -8.16 4.10
C ALA A 366 -4.26 -7.96 5.53
N VAL A 367 -3.60 -7.13 6.34
CA VAL A 367 -4.00 -6.91 7.75
C VAL A 367 -5.29 -6.11 7.88
N ILE A 368 -5.53 -5.14 6.99
CA ILE A 368 -6.78 -4.38 6.93
C ILE A 368 -7.96 -5.31 6.58
N LEU A 369 -7.81 -6.13 5.54
CA LEU A 369 -8.84 -7.10 5.16
C LEU A 369 -9.09 -8.10 6.29
N ALA A 370 -8.03 -8.66 6.88
CA ALA A 370 -8.17 -9.60 7.99
C ALA A 370 -8.89 -9.00 9.21
N ALA A 371 -8.56 -7.76 9.59
CA ALA A 371 -9.23 -7.04 10.67
C ALA A 371 -10.72 -6.83 10.39
N GLY A 372 -11.06 -6.40 9.17
CA GLY A 372 -12.45 -6.21 8.78
C GLY A 372 -13.24 -7.52 8.70
N LEU A 373 -12.65 -8.59 8.16
CA LEU A 373 -13.29 -9.92 8.14
C LEU A 373 -13.48 -10.48 9.55
N LYS A 374 -12.51 -10.31 10.46
CA LYS A 374 -12.65 -10.70 11.87
C LYS A 374 -13.83 -9.98 12.54
N GLY A 375 -14.03 -8.71 12.19
CA GLY A 375 -15.20 -7.94 12.60
C GLY A 375 -16.52 -8.54 12.13
N ILE A 376 -16.60 -8.92 10.84
CA ILE A 376 -17.79 -9.58 10.26
C ILE A 376 -18.05 -10.94 10.90
N GLU A 377 -17.05 -11.82 10.95
CA GLU A 377 -17.16 -13.17 11.54
C GLU A 377 -17.55 -13.12 13.02
N GLY A 378 -16.95 -12.19 13.77
CA GLY A 378 -17.20 -11.97 15.19
C GLY A 378 -18.43 -11.12 15.48
N LYS A 379 -19.13 -10.61 14.45
CA LYS A 379 -20.29 -9.71 14.56
C LYS A 379 -20.04 -8.54 15.51
N TYR A 380 -18.87 -7.91 15.37
CA TYR A 380 -18.48 -6.80 16.25
C TYR A 380 -19.47 -5.66 16.12
N GLN A 381 -19.84 -5.07 17.26
CA GLN A 381 -20.79 -3.97 17.30
C GLN A 381 -20.04 -2.65 17.09
N LEU A 382 -20.43 -1.92 16.04
CA LEU A 382 -19.94 -0.57 15.82
C LEU A 382 -20.65 0.38 16.76
N GLN A 383 -19.90 1.00 17.66
CA GLN A 383 -20.42 2.06 18.54
C GLN A 383 -20.75 3.31 17.73
N ASP A 384 -21.64 4.15 18.25
CA ASP A 384 -21.98 5.43 17.64
C ASP A 384 -20.73 6.32 17.48
N PRO A 385 -20.68 7.14 16.41
CA PRO A 385 -19.54 8.01 16.20
C PRO A 385 -19.51 9.08 17.31
N ALA A 386 -18.31 9.46 17.76
CA ALA A 386 -18.15 10.39 18.87
C ALA A 386 -18.81 11.76 18.64
N GLY A 387 -18.92 12.21 17.37
CA GLY A 387 -19.59 13.46 17.02
C GLY A 387 -18.89 14.73 17.52
N ILE A 388 -17.60 14.62 17.88
CA ILE A 388 -16.76 15.70 18.43
C ILE A 388 -15.77 16.24 17.41
N ASP A 389 -15.21 17.41 17.70
CA ASP A 389 -14.01 17.93 17.04
C ASP A 389 -12.78 17.16 17.53
N LEU A 390 -12.24 16.29 16.67
CA LEU A 390 -11.06 15.48 16.97
C LEU A 390 -9.76 16.28 17.00
N THR A 391 -9.78 17.57 16.63
CA THR A 391 -8.64 18.48 16.78
C THR A 391 -8.57 19.12 18.16
N SER A 392 -9.66 19.07 18.94
CA SER A 392 -9.72 19.56 20.32
C SER A 392 -9.27 18.48 21.30
N ALA A 393 -8.10 18.68 21.92
CA ALA A 393 -7.60 17.77 22.95
C ALA A 393 -8.54 17.64 24.16
N GLU A 394 -9.29 18.70 24.48
CA GLU A 394 -10.28 18.71 25.57
C GLU A 394 -11.48 17.82 25.22
N GLU A 395 -12.07 17.97 24.03
CA GLU A 395 -13.22 17.16 23.61
C GLU A 395 -12.84 15.69 23.47
N VAL A 396 -11.67 15.40 22.91
CA VAL A 396 -11.14 14.04 22.77
C VAL A 396 -10.95 13.37 24.14
N ALA A 397 -10.38 14.10 25.11
CA ALA A 397 -10.21 13.59 26.47
C ALA A 397 -11.56 13.34 27.15
N ALA A 398 -12.52 14.24 26.99
CA ALA A 398 -13.88 14.11 27.54
C ALA A 398 -14.63 12.90 26.95
N ALA A 399 -14.42 12.60 25.66
CA ALA A 399 -15.04 11.46 24.98
C ALA A 399 -14.37 10.11 25.28
N GLY A 400 -13.20 10.10 25.92
CA GLY A 400 -12.50 8.87 26.30
C GLY A 400 -12.03 8.04 25.10
N LEU A 401 -11.74 8.67 23.96
CA LEU A 401 -11.31 7.96 22.76
C LEU A 401 -9.93 7.34 22.94
N ALA A 402 -9.80 6.08 22.56
CA ALA A 402 -8.51 5.41 22.52
C ALA A 402 -7.61 6.03 21.44
N SER A 403 -6.33 6.19 21.75
CA SER A 403 -5.31 6.70 20.82
C SER A 403 -4.77 5.56 19.95
N LEU A 404 -4.37 5.87 18.72
CA LEU A 404 -3.41 5.04 17.99
C LEU A 404 -2.07 5.02 18.74
N PRO A 405 -1.19 4.04 18.49
CA PRO A 405 0.16 4.05 19.06
C PRO A 405 0.87 5.39 18.78
N ARG A 406 1.55 5.92 19.79
CA ARG A 406 2.18 7.26 19.74
C ARG A 406 3.51 7.28 18.99
N ASP A 407 4.14 6.12 18.88
CA ASP A 407 5.41 5.92 18.21
C ASP A 407 5.51 4.48 17.69
N LEU A 408 6.61 4.21 16.98
CA LEU A 408 6.87 2.89 16.39
C LEU A 408 7.00 1.81 17.46
N ASN A 409 7.56 2.11 18.63
CA ASN A 409 7.71 1.11 19.69
C ASN A 409 6.37 0.67 20.27
N GLY A 410 5.48 1.61 20.56
CA GLY A 410 4.12 1.28 21.01
C GLY A 410 3.36 0.44 19.98
N ALA A 411 3.58 0.66 18.69
CA ALA A 411 2.99 -0.15 17.64
C ALA A 411 3.64 -1.54 17.50
N ILE A 412 4.97 -1.63 17.67
CA ILE A 412 5.69 -2.92 17.73
C ILE A 412 5.16 -3.75 18.90
N ASP A 413 4.97 -3.15 20.08
CA ASP A 413 4.49 -3.84 21.27
C ASP A 413 3.05 -4.34 21.09
N ALA A 414 2.17 -3.51 20.48
CA ALA A 414 0.81 -3.92 20.14
C ALA A 414 0.78 -5.06 19.09
N MET A 415 1.59 -4.95 18.03
CA MET A 415 1.72 -5.98 17.00
C MET A 415 2.25 -7.29 17.58
N ALA A 416 3.26 -7.24 18.47
CA ALA A 416 3.89 -8.43 19.05
C ALA A 416 2.90 -9.30 19.86
N GLN A 417 1.86 -8.69 20.42
CA GLN A 417 0.80 -9.35 21.18
C GLN A 417 -0.41 -9.74 20.31
N SER A 418 -0.42 -9.36 19.03
CA SER A 418 -1.56 -9.59 18.13
C SER A 418 -1.59 -11.00 17.57
N GLU A 419 -2.63 -11.76 17.92
CA GLU A 419 -2.97 -13.02 17.24
C GLU A 419 -3.40 -12.76 15.79
N LEU A 420 -4.23 -11.74 15.55
CA LEU A 420 -4.74 -11.41 14.22
C LEU A 420 -3.60 -11.15 13.22
N VAL A 421 -2.65 -10.29 13.58
CA VAL A 421 -1.54 -9.93 12.69
C VAL A 421 -0.59 -11.11 12.51
N ARG A 422 -0.30 -11.89 13.56
CA ARG A 422 0.53 -13.09 13.47
C ARG A 422 -0.07 -14.13 12.53
N GLU A 423 -1.35 -14.45 12.68
CA GLU A 423 -2.05 -15.39 11.80
C GLU A 423 -2.09 -14.90 10.35
N THR A 424 -2.34 -13.61 10.14
CA THR A 424 -2.48 -13.03 8.81
C THR A 424 -1.15 -13.06 8.05
N LEU A 425 -0.08 -12.54 8.67
CA LEU A 425 1.25 -12.48 8.07
C LEU A 425 1.88 -13.88 7.96
N GLY A 426 1.58 -14.76 8.91
CA GLY A 426 2.31 -16.01 9.11
C GLY A 426 3.67 -15.76 9.79
N GLU A 427 4.19 -16.81 10.40
CA GLU A 427 5.31 -16.69 11.36
C GLU A 427 6.56 -16.03 10.77
N HIS A 428 6.93 -16.35 9.53
CA HIS A 428 8.15 -15.82 8.91
C HIS A 428 8.08 -14.30 8.70
N VAL A 429 7.04 -13.82 7.99
CA VAL A 429 6.86 -12.37 7.75
C VAL A 429 6.69 -11.62 9.07
N PHE A 430 5.91 -12.17 10.00
CA PHE A 430 5.69 -11.56 11.31
C PHE A 430 7.01 -11.33 12.06
N GLU A 431 7.85 -12.36 12.19
CA GLU A 431 9.13 -12.27 12.90
C GLU A 431 10.15 -11.39 12.16
N TYR A 432 10.19 -11.41 10.82
CA TYR A 432 11.05 -10.51 10.05
C TYR A 432 10.65 -9.05 10.22
N VAL A 433 9.35 -8.73 10.16
CA VAL A 433 8.88 -7.37 10.41
C VAL A 433 9.25 -6.93 11.82
N LEU A 434 8.97 -7.73 12.86
CA LEU A 434 9.33 -7.37 14.23
C LEU A 434 10.83 -7.11 14.40
N ARG A 435 11.70 -7.97 13.82
CA ARG A 435 13.15 -7.79 13.90
C ARG A 435 13.59 -6.50 13.22
N ASN A 436 13.11 -6.23 12.00
CA ASN A 436 13.42 -5.01 11.26
C ASN A 436 13.01 -3.76 12.04
N LYS A 437 11.76 -3.73 12.54
CA LYS A 437 11.19 -2.55 13.20
C LYS A 437 11.83 -2.29 14.56
N ARG A 438 12.16 -3.34 15.33
CA ARG A 438 12.93 -3.21 16.58
C ARG A 438 14.35 -2.69 16.33
N ALA A 439 15.00 -3.15 15.26
CA ALA A 439 16.34 -2.66 14.89
C ALA A 439 16.30 -1.17 14.50
N GLU A 440 15.33 -0.76 13.67
CA GLU A 440 15.10 0.64 13.28
C GLU A 440 14.85 1.52 14.51
N TRP A 441 13.98 1.08 15.42
CA TRP A 441 13.69 1.82 16.64
C TRP A 441 14.93 1.97 17.53
N ALA A 442 15.69 0.89 17.74
CA ALA A 442 16.92 0.92 18.52
C ALA A 442 17.99 1.83 17.90
N GLU A 443 18.05 1.91 16.56
CA GLU A 443 18.93 2.85 15.87
C GLU A 443 18.47 4.30 16.10
N TYR A 444 17.18 4.59 15.93
CA TYR A 444 16.60 5.91 16.17
C TYR A 444 16.83 6.40 17.60
N GLN A 445 16.61 5.55 18.60
CA GLN A 445 16.80 5.90 20.01
C GLN A 445 18.23 6.29 20.38
N ARG A 446 19.23 5.84 19.61
CA ARG A 446 20.65 6.20 19.83
C ARG A 446 21.06 7.51 19.15
N GLN A 447 20.23 8.06 18.28
CA GLN A 447 20.52 9.33 17.62
C GLN A 447 20.36 10.48 18.61
N VAL A 448 21.30 11.44 18.57
CA VAL A 448 21.14 12.74 19.23
C VAL A 448 20.70 13.73 18.15
N SER A 449 19.47 14.21 18.23
CA SER A 449 18.88 15.10 17.22
C SER A 449 19.33 16.55 17.37
N VAL A 450 19.21 17.32 16.28
CA VAL A 450 19.46 18.77 16.30
C VAL A 450 18.54 19.47 17.30
N TYR A 451 17.28 19.01 17.45
CA TYR A 451 16.37 19.52 18.48
C TYR A 451 16.94 19.38 19.90
N GLU A 452 17.53 18.23 20.21
CA GLU A 452 18.15 17.98 21.52
C GLU A 452 19.38 18.84 21.73
N LEU A 453 20.23 18.99 20.69
CA LEU A 453 21.41 19.84 20.75
C LEU A 453 21.02 21.31 20.95
N ASP A 454 20.12 21.85 20.14
CA ASP A 454 19.71 23.26 20.21
C ASP A 454 19.03 23.61 21.54
N ARG A 455 18.25 22.67 22.10
CA ARG A 455 17.47 22.89 23.33
C ARG A 455 18.28 22.64 24.60
N TYR A 456 19.03 21.55 24.65
CA TYR A 456 19.62 21.08 25.92
C TYR A 456 21.09 21.45 26.06
N LEU A 457 21.89 21.41 24.99
CA LEU A 457 23.34 21.69 25.08
C LEU A 457 23.67 23.10 25.63
N PRO A 458 22.91 24.18 25.32
CA PRO A 458 23.18 25.48 25.90
C PRO A 458 22.67 25.66 27.34
N LEU A 459 21.79 24.77 27.82
CA LEU A 459 21.04 24.94 29.08
C LEU A 459 21.48 23.99 30.21
N LEU A 460 21.72 22.72 29.91
CA LEU A 460 22.14 21.68 30.85
C LEU A 460 23.67 21.58 30.87
#